data_AF-A0A6M0CMA7-F1
#
_entry.id   AF-A0A6M0CMA7-F1
#
_cell.length_a   1.000
_cell.length_b   1.000
_cell.length_c   1.000
_cell.angle_alpha   90.00
_cell.angle_beta   90.00
_cell.angle_gamma   90.00
#
_symmetry.space_group_name_H-M   'P 1'
#
loop_
_entity.id
_entity.type
_entity.pdbx_description
1 polymer ?
#
loop_
_entity_poly.entity_id
_entity_poly.type
_entity_poly.pdbx_seq_one_letter_code
_entity_poly.pdbx_strand_id
1 'polypeptide(L)'
;MSVNSLRASRTKATAVFTEFSRLYKQNPSALYCFFEGEDSKYYGIRIETIAQPEKSHYFSCNGKDGVLGIHKMLLARRYYANVKAAYFIDRDFDRPISELGLKGIYETPGYSIENFYTSVKCFSRILKCEFKLMESDDNFERCVSLYRKLQEEFHNAVELLNTWMASFRFNQQALII
;
A
#
# COMPACT_ATOMS: atom_id res chain seq x y z
N MET A 1 -20.12 8.78 -3.18
CA MET A 1 -19.94 7.40 -3.71
C MET A 1 -21.25 6.92 -4.32
N SER A 2 -21.27 6.39 -5.54
CA SER A 2 -22.53 5.93 -6.18
C SER A 2 -22.87 4.49 -5.80
N VAL A 3 -24.15 4.11 -5.82
CA VAL A 3 -24.61 2.75 -5.53
C VAL A 3 -23.92 1.71 -6.45
N ASN A 4 -23.57 2.10 -7.66
CA ASN A 4 -22.88 1.23 -8.62
C ASN A 4 -21.40 1.01 -8.24
N SER A 5 -20.71 2.01 -7.67
CA SER A 5 -19.32 1.83 -7.20
C SER A 5 -19.26 0.91 -5.98
N LEU A 6 -20.24 1.02 -5.07
CA LEU A 6 -20.39 0.11 -3.92
C LEU A 6 -20.70 -1.34 -4.35
N ARG A 7 -21.55 -1.52 -5.38
CA ARG A 7 -21.85 -2.84 -5.92
C ARG A 7 -20.64 -3.48 -6.61
N ALA A 8 -19.88 -2.71 -7.39
CA ALA A 8 -18.68 -3.20 -8.08
C ALA A 8 -17.56 -3.58 -7.09
N SER A 9 -17.32 -2.74 -6.07
CA SER A 9 -16.38 -3.04 -4.99
C SER A 9 -16.78 -4.31 -4.22
N ARG A 10 -18.08 -4.50 -3.93
CA ARG A 10 -18.60 -5.71 -3.29
C ARG A 10 -18.31 -6.96 -4.12
N THR A 11 -18.44 -6.91 -5.45
CA THR A 11 -18.13 -8.05 -6.32
C THR A 11 -16.64 -8.42 -6.25
N LYS A 12 -15.75 -7.42 -6.29
CA LYS A 12 -14.28 -7.64 -6.17
C LYS A 12 -13.90 -8.26 -4.82
N ALA A 13 -14.40 -7.70 -3.72
CA ALA A 13 -14.17 -8.22 -2.39
C ALA A 13 -14.75 -9.63 -2.21
N THR A 14 -15.83 -9.98 -2.91
CA THR A 14 -16.43 -11.32 -2.80
C THR A 14 -15.52 -12.42 -3.35
N ALA A 15 -14.83 -12.18 -4.47
CA ALA A 15 -13.89 -13.15 -5.04
C ALA A 15 -12.73 -13.42 -4.08
N VAL A 16 -12.07 -12.36 -3.60
CA VAL A 16 -10.97 -12.45 -2.63
C VAL A 16 -11.43 -13.12 -1.33
N PHE A 17 -12.62 -12.76 -0.83
CA PHE A 17 -13.17 -13.37 0.38
C PHE A 17 -13.45 -14.87 0.23
N THR A 18 -13.89 -15.30 -0.96
CA THR A 18 -14.15 -16.72 -1.25
C THR A 18 -12.85 -17.52 -1.21
N GLU A 19 -11.80 -17.00 -1.84
CA GLU A 19 -10.48 -17.63 -1.82
C GLU A 19 -9.88 -17.65 -0.41
N PHE A 20 -9.91 -16.52 0.30
CA PHE A 20 -9.51 -16.42 1.70
C PHE A 20 -10.22 -17.47 2.55
N SER A 21 -11.55 -17.59 2.45
CA SER A 21 -12.35 -18.51 3.26
C SER A 21 -11.96 -19.97 3.03
N ARG A 22 -11.62 -20.33 1.79
CA ARG A 22 -11.13 -21.67 1.45
C ARG A 22 -9.79 -21.95 2.12
N LEU A 23 -8.85 -21.01 2.05
CA LEU A 23 -7.51 -21.16 2.64
C LEU A 23 -7.54 -21.11 4.17
N TYR A 24 -8.42 -20.30 4.77
CA TYR A 24 -8.61 -20.21 6.21
C TYR A 24 -9.11 -21.50 6.82
N LYS A 25 -10.04 -22.20 6.17
CA LYS A 25 -10.48 -23.54 6.61
C LYS A 25 -9.33 -24.55 6.68
N GLN A 26 -8.31 -24.39 5.84
CA GLN A 26 -7.17 -25.30 5.77
C GLN A 26 -6.04 -24.90 6.73
N ASN A 27 -5.82 -23.59 6.95
CA ASN A 27 -4.71 -23.09 7.75
C ASN A 27 -5.14 -21.94 8.68
N PRO A 28 -6.00 -22.15 9.69
CA PRO A 28 -6.55 -21.07 10.51
C PRO A 28 -5.50 -20.20 11.22
N SER A 29 -4.30 -20.75 11.47
CA SER A 29 -3.19 -20.08 12.15
C SER A 29 -2.29 -19.23 11.24
N ALA A 30 -2.45 -19.32 9.91
CA ALA A 30 -1.66 -18.59 8.93
C ALA A 30 -1.94 -17.07 8.97
N LEU A 31 -0.99 -16.28 8.47
CA LEU A 31 -1.13 -14.85 8.27
C LEU A 31 -1.72 -14.53 6.89
N TYR A 32 -2.82 -13.79 6.85
CA TYR A 32 -3.50 -13.42 5.61
C TYR A 32 -3.27 -11.93 5.32
N CYS A 33 -2.56 -11.61 4.24
CA CYS A 33 -2.19 -10.23 3.89
C CYS A 33 -2.96 -9.76 2.64
N PHE A 34 -3.63 -8.62 2.76
CA PHE A 34 -4.46 -8.04 1.71
C PHE A 34 -3.83 -6.73 1.24
N PHE A 35 -3.51 -6.68 -0.05
CA PHE A 35 -2.84 -5.56 -0.73
C PHE A 35 -3.78 -4.93 -1.76
N GLU A 36 -3.52 -3.67 -2.14
CA GLU A 36 -4.29 -3.01 -3.21
C GLU A 36 -4.04 -3.69 -4.55
N GLY A 37 -2.78 -4.00 -4.86
CA GLY A 37 -2.37 -4.66 -6.09
C GLY A 37 -1.29 -5.72 -5.86
N GLU A 38 -0.30 -5.73 -6.74
CA GLU A 38 0.84 -6.66 -6.71
C GLU A 38 1.95 -6.21 -5.72
N ASP A 39 1.55 -5.67 -4.57
CA ASP A 39 2.44 -5.02 -3.59
C ASP A 39 3.16 -6.04 -2.70
N SER A 40 2.79 -7.32 -2.81
CA SER A 40 3.44 -8.44 -2.14
C SER A 40 4.93 -8.52 -2.44
N LYS A 41 5.38 -8.01 -3.60
CA LYS A 41 6.81 -7.93 -3.97
C LYS A 41 7.61 -7.02 -3.04
N TYR A 42 6.99 -5.96 -2.55
CA TYR A 42 7.61 -5.06 -1.57
C TYR A 42 7.39 -5.55 -0.14
N TYR A 43 6.14 -5.87 0.21
CA TYR A 43 5.78 -6.18 1.59
C TYR A 43 6.13 -7.61 2.00
N GLY A 44 6.12 -8.58 1.09
CA GLY A 44 6.30 -10.00 1.39
C GLY A 44 7.59 -10.27 2.17
N ILE A 45 8.73 -9.81 1.65
CA ILE A 45 10.02 -9.98 2.34
C ILE A 45 10.05 -9.28 3.71
N ARG A 46 9.36 -8.14 3.86
CA ARG A 46 9.27 -7.42 5.14
C ARG A 46 8.39 -8.17 6.13
N ILE A 47 7.28 -8.72 5.67
CA ILE A 47 6.37 -9.54 6.49
C ILE A 47 7.11 -10.77 6.99
N GLU A 48 7.81 -11.47 6.10
CA GLU A 48 8.61 -12.65 6.45
C GLU A 48 9.73 -12.31 7.44
N THR A 49 10.41 -11.18 7.25
CA THR A 49 11.53 -10.77 8.12
C THR A 49 11.07 -10.27 9.49
N ILE A 50 9.99 -9.47 9.53
CA ILE A 50 9.54 -8.76 10.74
C ILE A 50 8.54 -9.59 11.54
N ALA A 51 7.50 -10.09 10.89
CA ALA A 51 6.41 -10.82 11.56
C ALA A 51 6.68 -12.32 11.66
N GLN A 52 7.59 -12.86 10.83
CA GLN A 52 8.03 -14.26 10.83
C GLN A 52 6.86 -15.27 10.97
N PRO A 53 5.81 -15.16 10.13
CA PRO A 53 4.71 -16.10 10.19
C PRO A 53 5.19 -17.48 9.74
N GLU A 54 4.67 -18.54 10.37
CA GLU A 54 4.90 -19.92 9.92
C GLU A 54 4.39 -20.14 8.48
N LYS A 55 3.29 -19.47 8.14
CA LYS A 55 2.67 -19.49 6.81
C LYS A 55 1.99 -18.17 6.53
N SER A 56 2.18 -17.65 5.31
CA SER A 56 1.52 -16.44 4.83
C SER A 56 0.76 -16.69 3.52
N HIS A 57 -0.33 -15.95 3.33
CA HIS A 57 -1.10 -15.92 2.09
C HIS A 57 -1.30 -14.46 1.67
N TYR A 58 -1.01 -14.16 0.40
CA TYR A 58 -1.04 -12.81 -0.15
C TYR A 58 -2.17 -12.67 -1.16
N PHE A 59 -2.98 -11.62 -1.03
CA PHE A 59 -4.13 -11.35 -1.91
C PHE A 59 -4.03 -9.95 -2.50
N SER A 60 -4.17 -9.87 -3.83
CA SER A 60 -4.40 -8.61 -4.55
C SER A 60 -5.89 -8.29 -4.56
N CYS A 61 -6.27 -7.13 -4.03
CA CYS A 61 -7.66 -6.74 -3.82
C CYS A 61 -8.22 -5.82 -4.92
N ASN A 62 -7.44 -5.54 -5.97
CA ASN A 62 -7.82 -4.68 -7.11
C ASN A 62 -8.24 -3.26 -6.67
N GLY A 63 -7.45 -2.69 -5.77
CA GLY A 63 -7.54 -1.33 -5.23
C GLY A 63 -7.95 -1.26 -3.76
N LYS A 64 -7.73 -0.08 -3.15
CA LYS A 64 -8.10 0.30 -1.78
C LYS A 64 -9.49 -0.15 -1.35
N ASP A 65 -10.51 0.12 -2.17
CA ASP A 65 -11.89 -0.26 -1.90
C ASP A 65 -12.07 -1.76 -1.68
N GLY A 66 -11.29 -2.60 -2.37
CA GLY A 66 -11.31 -4.04 -2.20
C GLY A 66 -10.71 -4.46 -0.86
N VAL A 67 -9.57 -3.87 -0.47
CA VAL A 67 -8.92 -4.11 0.83
C VAL A 67 -9.87 -3.73 1.98
N LEU A 68 -10.46 -2.53 1.91
CA LEU A 68 -11.43 -2.05 2.90
C LEU A 68 -12.71 -2.89 2.92
N GLY A 69 -13.15 -3.37 1.76
CA GLY A 69 -14.29 -4.29 1.63
C GLY A 69 -14.04 -5.61 2.37
N ILE A 70 -12.87 -6.23 2.17
CA ILE A 70 -12.48 -7.45 2.88
C ILE A 70 -12.36 -7.20 4.39
N HIS A 71 -11.70 -6.11 4.80
CA HIS A 71 -11.57 -5.75 6.21
C HIS A 71 -12.93 -5.71 6.91
N LYS A 72 -13.90 -4.98 6.34
CA LYS A 72 -15.28 -4.90 6.85
C LYS A 72 -15.98 -6.26 6.86
N MET A 73 -15.79 -7.06 5.81
CA MET A 73 -16.36 -8.40 5.70
C MET A 73 -15.86 -9.37 6.77
N LEU A 74 -14.58 -9.29 7.14
CA LEU A 74 -14.00 -10.12 8.20
C LEU A 74 -14.44 -9.62 9.58
N LEU A 75 -14.38 -8.31 9.80
CA LEU A 75 -14.79 -7.68 11.06
C LEU A 75 -16.26 -7.96 11.42
N ALA A 76 -17.15 -7.97 10.42
CA ALA A 76 -18.59 -8.20 10.63
C ALA A 76 -18.95 -9.65 11.01
N ARG A 77 -18.00 -10.60 10.94
CA ARG A 77 -18.29 -12.02 11.09
C ARG A 77 -17.50 -12.62 12.25
N ARG A 78 -18.20 -12.97 13.33
CA ARG A 78 -17.61 -13.59 14.54
C ARG A 78 -16.73 -14.81 14.27
N TYR A 79 -17.05 -15.59 13.23
CA TYR A 79 -16.26 -16.76 12.81
C TYR A 79 -14.78 -16.41 12.51
N TYR A 80 -14.50 -15.18 12.07
CA TYR A 80 -13.14 -14.71 11.75
C TYR A 80 -12.56 -13.80 12.84
N ALA A 81 -13.13 -13.77 14.05
CA ALA A 81 -12.65 -12.87 15.11
C ALA A 81 -11.18 -13.10 15.50
N ASN A 82 -10.68 -14.32 15.31
CA ASN A 82 -9.30 -14.71 15.63
C ASN A 82 -8.39 -14.79 14.40
N VAL A 83 -8.82 -14.27 13.25
CA VAL A 83 -7.98 -14.29 12.04
C VAL A 83 -6.74 -13.42 12.24
N LYS A 84 -5.57 -13.96 11.88
CA LYS A 84 -4.36 -13.15 11.74
C LYS A 84 -4.39 -12.51 10.36
N ALA A 85 -4.88 -11.28 10.27
CA ALA A 85 -4.96 -10.54 9.02
C ALA A 85 -4.16 -9.23 9.08
N ALA A 86 -3.51 -8.91 7.97
CA ALA A 86 -2.82 -7.64 7.75
C ALA A 86 -3.35 -6.99 6.47
N TYR A 87 -3.56 -5.68 6.51
CA TYR A 87 -4.17 -4.93 5.42
C TYR A 87 -3.26 -3.77 5.07
N PHE A 88 -3.01 -3.55 3.80
CA PHE A 88 -2.08 -2.54 3.30
C PHE A 88 -2.78 -1.68 2.26
N ILE A 89 -2.76 -0.38 2.47
CA ILE A 89 -3.32 0.62 1.56
C ILE A 89 -2.32 1.75 1.33
N ASP A 90 -2.44 2.39 0.18
CA ASP A 90 -1.77 3.64 -0.11
C ASP A 90 -2.55 4.82 0.47
N ARG A 91 -1.88 5.90 0.86
CA ARG A 91 -2.58 7.09 1.35
C ARG A 91 -3.29 7.84 0.22
N ASP A 92 -2.73 7.79 -1.00
CA ASP A 92 -3.09 8.65 -2.12
C ASP A 92 -3.22 10.12 -1.66
N PHE A 93 -4.19 10.84 -2.22
CA PHE A 93 -4.66 12.14 -1.72
C PHE A 93 -5.89 11.97 -0.80
N ASP A 94 -6.06 10.80 -0.18
CA ASP A 94 -7.16 10.54 0.73
C ASP A 94 -6.87 11.07 2.14
N ARG A 95 -7.95 11.34 2.89
CA ARG A 95 -7.83 11.61 4.32
C ARG A 95 -7.28 10.36 5.03
N PRO A 96 -6.48 10.53 6.09
CA PRO A 96 -5.92 9.41 6.83
C PRO A 96 -6.99 8.39 7.25
N ILE A 97 -6.70 7.10 7.05
CA ILE A 97 -7.64 6.03 7.39
C ILE A 97 -8.00 6.00 8.89
N SER A 98 -7.13 6.57 9.74
CA SER A 98 -7.37 6.72 11.18
C SER A 98 -8.62 7.56 11.50
N GLU A 99 -9.00 8.49 10.62
CA GLU A 99 -10.22 9.29 10.76
C GLU A 99 -11.50 8.45 10.57
N LEU A 100 -11.41 7.29 9.90
CA LEU A 100 -12.54 6.37 9.71
C LEU A 100 -12.74 5.39 10.88
N GLY A 101 -11.89 5.46 11.92
CA GLY A 101 -11.96 4.56 13.08
C GLY A 101 -11.63 3.10 12.78
N LEU A 102 -11.10 2.79 11.59
CA LEU A 102 -10.66 1.45 11.22
C LEU A 102 -9.30 1.16 11.85
N LYS A 103 -9.15 -0.03 12.44
CA LYS A 103 -7.91 -0.48 13.10
C LYS A 103 -7.30 -1.65 12.33
N GLY A 104 -5.99 -1.83 12.50
CA GLY A 104 -5.25 -2.96 11.93
C GLY A 104 -4.95 -2.82 10.43
N ILE A 105 -5.10 -1.63 9.87
CA ILE A 105 -4.75 -1.32 8.48
C ILE A 105 -3.47 -0.49 8.50
N TYR A 106 -2.47 -0.94 7.75
CA TYR A 106 -1.29 -0.16 7.44
C TYR A 106 -1.61 0.77 6.27
N GLU A 107 -1.41 2.07 6.47
CA GLU A 107 -1.49 3.10 5.44
C GLU A 107 -0.07 3.61 5.18
N THR A 108 0.29 3.82 3.91
CA THR A 108 1.61 4.37 3.59
C THR A 108 1.77 5.78 4.20
N PRO A 109 2.97 6.14 4.70
CA PRO A 109 3.20 7.46 5.28
C PRO A 109 3.27 8.57 4.21
N GLY A 110 3.59 8.20 2.96
CA GLY A 110 3.55 9.05 1.77
C GLY A 110 2.29 8.78 0.94
N TYR A 111 2.27 9.19 -0.33
CA TYR A 111 1.17 8.95 -1.26
C TYR A 111 0.98 7.48 -1.59
N SER A 112 2.08 6.77 -1.85
CA SER A 112 2.04 5.39 -2.29
C SER A 112 3.31 4.63 -1.92
N ILE A 113 3.28 3.31 -2.17
CA ILE A 113 4.44 2.45 -2.03
C ILE A 113 5.63 2.88 -2.91
N GLU A 114 5.38 3.48 -4.07
CA GLU A 114 6.41 4.01 -4.98
C GLU A 114 7.28 5.07 -4.31
N ASN A 115 6.75 5.84 -3.36
CA ASN A 115 7.55 6.83 -2.63
C ASN A 115 8.72 6.17 -1.88
N PHE A 116 8.61 4.90 -1.52
CA PHE A 116 9.73 4.18 -0.91
C PHE A 116 10.84 3.87 -1.91
N TYR A 117 10.48 3.55 -3.15
CA TYR A 117 11.41 3.24 -4.24
C TYR A 117 12.09 4.49 -4.80
N THR A 118 11.43 5.64 -4.79
CA THR A 118 11.98 6.92 -5.28
C THR A 118 12.73 7.72 -4.20
N SER A 119 12.93 7.15 -3.01
CA SER A 119 13.67 7.83 -1.95
C SER A 119 15.16 7.88 -2.29
N VAL A 120 15.84 8.98 -1.94
CA VAL A 120 17.30 9.09 -2.01
C VAL A 120 17.97 7.91 -1.30
N LYS A 121 17.42 7.47 -0.16
CA LYS A 121 17.90 6.30 0.58
C LYS A 121 17.83 5.01 -0.24
N CYS A 122 16.74 4.78 -0.98
CA CYS A 122 16.63 3.62 -1.86
C CYS A 122 17.63 3.70 -3.01
N PHE A 123 17.73 4.86 -3.67
CA PHE A 123 18.70 5.09 -4.74
C PHE A 123 20.14 4.88 -4.27
N SER A 124 20.53 5.46 -3.13
CA SER A 124 21.83 5.25 -2.50
C SER A 124 22.12 3.78 -2.20
N ARG A 125 21.11 3.00 -1.81
CA ARG A 125 21.28 1.55 -1.61
C ARG A 125 21.51 0.81 -2.91
N ILE A 126 20.82 1.19 -4.00
CA ILE A 126 21.05 0.62 -5.33
C ILE A 126 22.49 0.87 -5.77
N LEU A 127 23.00 2.10 -5.64
CA LEU A 127 24.39 2.44 -5.95
C LEU A 127 25.39 1.55 -5.20
N LYS A 128 25.16 1.31 -3.89
CA LYS A 128 26.01 0.45 -3.07
C LYS A 128 25.90 -1.03 -3.43
N CYS A 129 24.68 -1.54 -3.52
CA CYS A 129 24.43 -2.98 -3.66
C CYS A 129 24.72 -3.47 -5.07
N GLU A 130 24.29 -2.74 -6.09
CA GLU A 130 24.38 -3.17 -7.49
C GLU A 130 25.63 -2.63 -8.17
N PHE A 131 26.00 -1.37 -7.93
CA PHE A 131 27.13 -0.71 -8.60
C PHE A 131 28.41 -0.68 -7.76
N LYS A 132 28.36 -1.13 -6.49
CA LYS A 132 29.50 -1.13 -5.54
C LYS A 132 30.12 0.24 -5.30
N LEU A 133 29.34 1.31 -5.52
CA LEU A 133 29.75 2.68 -5.22
C LEU A 133 29.49 2.96 -3.74
N MET A 134 30.56 3.22 -2.99
CA MET A 134 30.52 3.54 -1.57
C MET A 134 30.40 5.04 -1.35
N GLU A 135 29.94 5.47 -0.16
CA GLU A 135 29.77 6.91 0.14
C GLU A 135 31.07 7.72 0.11
N SER A 136 32.21 7.04 0.24
CA SER A 136 33.54 7.65 0.13
C SER A 136 33.99 7.89 -1.32
N ASP A 137 33.25 7.42 -2.32
CA ASP A 137 33.56 7.61 -3.73
C ASP A 137 32.95 8.92 -4.25
N ASP A 138 33.76 9.77 -4.89
CA ASP A 138 33.29 11.03 -5.48
C ASP A 138 32.14 10.82 -6.48
N ASN A 139 32.12 9.69 -7.19
CA ASN A 139 31.05 9.35 -8.13
C ASN A 139 29.74 9.02 -7.41
N PHE A 140 29.79 8.47 -6.19
CA PHE A 140 28.59 8.26 -5.39
C PHE A 140 27.91 9.59 -5.10
N GLU A 141 28.67 10.57 -4.61
CA GLU A 141 28.13 11.90 -4.31
C GLU A 141 27.63 12.60 -5.57
N ARG A 142 28.36 12.50 -6.69
CA ARG A 142 27.90 13.02 -7.99
C ARG A 142 26.56 12.43 -8.43
N CYS A 143 26.41 11.11 -8.34
CA CYS A 143 25.16 10.43 -8.70
C CYS A 143 24.01 10.82 -7.77
N VAL A 144 24.22 10.86 -6.45
CA VAL A 144 23.19 11.24 -5.48
C VAL A 144 22.78 12.70 -5.65
N SER A 145 23.73 13.61 -5.84
CA SER A 145 23.48 15.02 -6.09
C SER A 145 22.70 15.23 -7.39
N LEU A 146 23.07 14.54 -8.48
CA LEU A 146 22.33 14.60 -9.74
C LEU A 146 20.91 14.05 -9.57
N TYR A 147 20.73 12.93 -8.87
CA TYR A 147 19.41 12.36 -8.62
C TYR A 147 18.50 13.32 -7.85
N ARG A 148 19.01 13.96 -6.79
CA ARG A 148 18.25 14.96 -6.02
C ARG A 148 17.83 16.14 -6.90
N LYS A 149 18.76 16.67 -7.70
CA LYS A 149 18.49 17.77 -8.63
C LYS A 149 17.39 17.39 -9.62
N LEU A 150 17.50 16.25 -10.28
CA LEU A 150 16.50 15.80 -11.27
C LEU A 150 15.13 15.52 -10.63
N GLN A 151 15.13 14.97 -9.42
CA GLN A 151 13.90 14.75 -8.66
C GLN A 151 13.21 16.07 -8.30
N GLU A 152 13.97 17.09 -7.87
CA GLU A 152 13.46 18.42 -7.59
C GLU A 152 12.93 19.11 -8.85
N GLU A 153 13.69 19.07 -9.96
CA GLU A 153 13.24 19.59 -11.26
C GLU A 153 11.94 18.92 -11.72
N PHE A 154 11.83 17.61 -11.57
CA PHE A 154 10.60 16.87 -11.87
C PHE A 154 9.44 17.32 -10.98
N HIS A 155 9.64 17.36 -9.66
CA HIS A 155 8.60 17.79 -8.72
C HIS A 155 8.10 19.21 -9.01
N ASN A 156 9.00 20.15 -9.29
CA ASN A 156 8.66 21.52 -9.66
C ASN A 156 7.86 21.56 -10.98
N ALA A 157 8.26 20.76 -11.98
CA ALA A 157 7.56 20.70 -13.26
C ALA A 157 6.13 20.13 -13.15
N VAL A 158 5.91 19.19 -12.22
CA VAL A 158 4.58 18.56 -12.03
C VAL A 158 3.77 19.16 -10.87
N GLU A 159 4.29 20.16 -10.16
CA GLU A 159 3.70 20.70 -8.93
C GLU A 159 2.26 21.18 -9.15
N LEU A 160 2.02 21.97 -10.20
CA LEU A 160 0.69 22.50 -10.50
C LEU A 160 -0.30 21.37 -10.82
N LEU A 161 0.12 20.37 -11.60
CA LEU A 161 -0.70 19.23 -11.94
C LEU A 161 -1.03 18.39 -10.69
N ASN A 162 -0.03 18.10 -9.86
CA ASN A 162 -0.21 17.37 -8.61
C ASN A 162 -1.15 18.11 -7.65
N THR A 163 -0.99 19.43 -7.52
CA THR A 163 -1.86 20.27 -6.69
C THR A 163 -3.29 20.26 -7.19
N TRP A 164 -3.49 20.32 -8.52
CA TRP A 164 -4.81 20.22 -9.12
C TRP A 164 -5.45 18.85 -8.87
N MET A 165 -4.70 17.74 -9.07
CA MET A 165 -5.20 16.39 -8.78
C MET A 165 -5.57 16.20 -7.31
N ALA A 166 -4.73 16.69 -6.39
CA ALA A 166 -5.00 16.66 -4.96
C ALA A 166 -6.28 17.43 -4.62
N SER A 167 -6.40 18.67 -5.12
CA SER A 167 -7.58 19.52 -4.90
C SER A 167 -8.86 18.89 -5.45
N PHE A 168 -8.78 18.27 -6.64
CA PHE A 168 -9.90 17.56 -7.23
C PHE A 168 -10.35 16.38 -6.36
N ARG A 169 -9.42 15.60 -5.81
CA ARG A 169 -9.72 14.50 -4.89
C ARG A 169 -10.34 14.99 -3.59
N PHE A 170 -9.81 16.05 -2.99
CA PHE A 170 -10.39 16.65 -1.78
C PHE A 170 -11.83 17.14 -2.02
N ASN A 171 -12.09 17.81 -3.15
CA ASN A 171 -13.43 18.26 -3.50
C ASN A 171 -14.41 17.11 -3.70
N GLN A 172 -13.99 16.01 -4.32
CA GLN A 172 -14.82 14.81 -4.43
C GLN A 172 -15.19 14.21 -3.07
N GLN A 173 -14.27 14.22 -2.10
CA GLN A 173 -14.55 13.72 -0.76
C GLN A 173 -15.44 14.67 0.04
N ALA A 174 -15.29 15.99 -0.13
CA ALA A 174 -16.13 17.00 0.54
C ALA A 174 -17.60 16.94 0.10
N LEU A 175 -17.87 16.59 -1.17
CA LEU A 175 -19.22 16.44 -1.72
C LEU A 175 -19.94 15.14 -1.26
N ILE A 176 -19.28 14.29 -0.47
CA ILE A 176 -19.82 13.01 0.02
C ILE A 176 -20.19 13.09 1.52
N ILE A 177 -19.95 14.22 2.17
CA ILE A 177 -20.40 14.55 3.54
C ILE A 177 -21.72 15.32 3.43
#